data_AF-A0A7Y4UG77-F1
#
_entry.id   AF-A0A7Y4UG77-F1
#
_cell.length_a   1.000
_cell.length_b   1.000
_cell.length_c   1.000
_cell.angle_alpha   90.00
_cell.angle_beta   90.00
_cell.angle_gamma   90.00
#
_symmetry.space_group_name_H-M   'P 1'
#
loop_
_entity.id
_entity.type
_entity.pdbx_description
1 polymer ?
#
loop_
_entity_poly.entity_id
_entity_poly.type
_entity_poly.pdbx_seq_one_letter_code
_entity_poly.pdbx_strand_id
1 'polypeptide(L)'
;TVRIRDAGGNEQLAPLFFVSPNQINYLLPGGLAVGGATVTIRAGDGRTSIGQIRIERVEPGLFAANANGQGVMSALALRVRANGELVYEELSRFNAASASFVPLPLDLCPATDQVYLIVFGTGFRNHNGVANVSATLGNTTIPVLFAGAQGDFIGLDQLNLGPIPRGLAGQGPVNLTVRVEGKTSNVVSLTIR
;
A
#
# COMPACT_ATOMS: atom_id res chain seq x y z
N THR A 1 -17.18 6.99 18.62
CA THR A 1 -15.80 7.51 18.54
C THR A 1 -14.82 6.36 18.70
N VAL A 2 -13.59 6.54 18.22
CA VAL A 2 -12.47 5.64 18.48
C VAL A 2 -11.39 6.44 19.19
N ARG A 3 -10.96 5.98 20.36
CA ARG A 3 -9.89 6.57 21.17
C ARG A 3 -8.74 5.59 21.29
N ILE A 4 -7.52 6.06 21.11
CA ILE A 4 -6.30 5.29 21.25
C ILE A 4 -5.55 5.79 22.47
N ARG A 5 -5.21 4.89 23.39
CA ARG A 5 -4.28 5.15 24.49
C ARG A 5 -2.97 4.40 24.22
N ASP A 6 -1.87 5.12 24.02
CA ASP A 6 -0.57 4.53 23.68
C ASP A 6 0.22 4.04 24.91
N ALA A 7 1.41 3.48 24.67
CA ALA A 7 2.30 2.97 25.71
C ALA A 7 2.88 4.06 26.62
N GLY A 8 2.91 5.32 26.17
CA GLY A 8 3.29 6.48 26.96
C GLY A 8 2.15 7.02 27.82
N GLY A 9 0.94 6.46 27.69
CA GLY A 9 -0.27 6.90 28.38
C GLY A 9 -0.99 8.06 27.70
N ASN A 10 -0.56 8.49 26.50
CA ASN A 10 -1.22 9.55 25.75
C ASN A 10 -2.53 9.03 25.16
N GLU A 11 -3.58 9.85 25.19
CA GLU A 11 -4.86 9.54 24.56
C GLU A 11 -5.15 10.45 23.38
N GLN A 12 -5.55 9.87 22.25
CA GLN A 12 -5.95 10.60 21.05
C GLN A 12 -7.20 10.01 20.41
N LEU A 13 -8.02 10.85 19.78
CA LEU A 13 -9.14 10.39 18.96
C LEU A 13 -8.64 10.04 17.56
N ALA A 14 -9.03 8.85 17.08
CA ALA A 14 -8.74 8.41 15.72
C ALA A 14 -9.77 8.98 14.73
N PRO A 15 -9.34 9.60 13.62
CA PRO A 15 -10.20 9.92 12.49
C PRO A 15 -10.88 8.67 11.95
N LEU A 16 -12.16 8.78 11.60
CA LEU A 16 -12.95 7.67 11.08
C LEU A 16 -13.09 7.81 9.57
N PHE A 17 -12.79 6.75 8.83
CA PHE A 17 -13.06 6.65 7.40
C PHE A 17 -14.42 6.05 7.11
N PHE A 18 -14.85 5.08 7.93
CA PHE A 18 -16.10 4.37 7.71
C PHE A 18 -16.63 3.76 9.02
N VAL A 19 -17.96 3.69 9.16
CA VAL A 19 -18.65 3.08 10.30
C VAL A 19 -19.88 2.33 9.79
N SER A 20 -20.00 1.06 10.14
CA SER A 20 -21.19 0.21 9.94
C SER A 20 -21.43 -0.65 11.19
N PRO A 21 -22.56 -1.39 11.28
CA PRO A 21 -22.84 -2.24 12.44
C PRO A 21 -21.75 -3.25 12.77
N ASN A 22 -21.02 -3.73 11.76
CA ASN A 22 -20.04 -4.81 11.90
C ASN A 22 -18.60 -4.38 11.57
N GLN A 23 -18.35 -3.12 11.21
CA GLN A 23 -17.03 -2.66 10.78
C GLN A 23 -16.81 -1.18 11.08
N ILE A 24 -15.59 -0.86 11.52
CA ILE A 24 -15.10 0.52 11.63
C ILE A 24 -13.73 0.59 10.96
N ASN A 25 -13.57 1.52 10.02
CA ASN A 25 -12.26 1.85 9.45
C ASN A 25 -11.83 3.20 10.02
N TYR A 26 -10.63 3.25 10.60
CA TYR A 26 -10.10 4.45 11.25
C TYR A 26 -8.61 4.59 10.99
N LEU A 27 -8.11 5.83 11.09
CA LEU A 27 -6.69 6.15 10.99
C LEU A 27 -6.06 6.12 12.37
N LEU A 28 -4.93 5.43 12.53
CA LEU A 28 -4.09 5.64 13.72
C LEU A 28 -3.45 7.04 13.65
N PRO A 29 -3.72 7.92 14.63
CA PRO A 29 -3.13 9.25 14.68
C PRO A 29 -1.59 9.23 14.67
N GLY A 30 -1.00 10.29 14.12
CA GLY A 30 0.44 10.52 14.23
C GLY A 30 0.88 10.87 15.65
N GLY A 31 2.14 10.58 15.99
CA GLY A 31 2.75 10.95 17.27
C GLY A 31 2.45 9.99 18.44
N LEU A 32 1.78 8.86 18.20
CA LEU A 32 1.59 7.83 19.21
C LEU A 32 2.91 7.11 19.54
N ALA A 33 3.12 6.81 20.82
CA ALA A 33 4.28 6.04 21.27
C ALA A 33 4.25 4.60 20.75
N VAL A 34 5.40 4.12 20.28
CA VAL A 34 5.61 2.71 19.89
C VAL A 34 5.43 1.80 21.11
N GLY A 35 4.72 0.69 20.94
CA GLY A 35 4.43 -0.28 22.01
C GLY A 35 2.97 -0.74 22.02
N GLY A 36 2.57 -1.38 23.12
CA GLY A 36 1.18 -1.78 23.31
C GLY A 36 0.26 -0.57 23.46
N ALA A 37 -0.90 -0.61 22.82
CA ALA A 37 -1.90 0.46 22.90
C ALA A 37 -3.30 -0.12 23.04
N THR A 38 -4.15 0.61 23.77
CA THR A 38 -5.56 0.27 23.97
C THR A 38 -6.43 1.10 23.03
N VAL A 39 -7.29 0.43 22.28
CA VAL A 39 -8.32 1.03 21.45
C VAL A 39 -9.65 0.95 22.19
N THR A 40 -10.27 2.10 22.46
CA THR A 40 -11.59 2.20 23.07
C THR A 40 -12.57 2.77 22.06
N ILE A 41 -13.58 1.99 21.72
CA ILE A 41 -14.63 2.35 20.78
C ILE A 41 -15.89 2.63 21.59
N ARG A 42 -16.47 3.82 21.42
CA ARG A 42 -17.78 4.17 22.00
C ARG A 42 -18.80 4.33 20.88
N ALA A 43 -19.78 3.46 20.82
CA ALA A 43 -20.86 3.51 19.84
C ALA A 43 -21.89 4.58 20.19
N GLY A 44 -22.74 4.96 19.22
CA GLY A 44 -23.75 6.01 19.39
C GLY A 44 -24.83 5.66 20.43
N ASP A 45 -25.08 4.37 20.65
CA ASP A 45 -25.99 3.84 21.67
C ASP A 45 -25.36 3.74 23.07
N GLY A 46 -24.11 4.20 23.23
CA GLY A 46 -23.39 4.19 24.49
C GLY A 46 -22.60 2.92 24.78
N ARG A 47 -22.74 1.85 23.99
CA ARG A 47 -21.92 0.63 24.15
C ARG A 47 -20.45 0.95 23.95
N THR A 48 -19.60 0.28 24.73
CA THR A 48 -18.16 0.43 24.67
C THR A 48 -17.50 -0.91 24.37
N SER A 49 -16.60 -0.90 23.38
CA SER A 49 -15.76 -2.05 23.04
C SER A 49 -14.30 -1.66 23.22
N ILE A 50 -13.49 -2.58 23.74
CA ILE A 50 -12.07 -2.35 24.02
C ILE A 50 -11.25 -3.42 23.30
N GLY A 51 -10.20 -3.00 22.61
CA GLY A 51 -9.24 -3.86 21.95
C GLY A 51 -7.81 -3.47 22.30
N GLN A 52 -6.88 -4.41 22.18
CA GLN A 52 -5.45 -4.13 22.29
C GLN A 52 -4.83 -4.21 20.89
N ILE A 53 -3.94 -3.28 20.59
CA ILE A 53 -3.12 -3.28 19.37
C ILE A 53 -1.67 -3.06 19.74
N ARG A 54 -0.78 -3.26 18.77
CA ARG A 54 0.63 -2.90 18.89
C ARG A 54 0.94 -1.80 17.88
N ILE A 55 1.41 -0.67 18.37
CA ILE A 55 1.88 0.44 17.55
C ILE A 55 3.34 0.21 17.25
N GLU A 56 3.66 0.25 15.97
CA GLU A 56 4.99 0.01 15.43
C GLU A 56 5.35 1.18 14.52
N ARG A 57 6.65 1.47 14.39
CA ARG A 57 7.10 2.57 13.52
C ARG A 57 6.78 2.29 12.06
N VAL A 58 6.99 1.04 11.63
CA VAL A 58 6.64 0.54 10.30
C VAL A 58 5.91 -0.79 10.44
N GLU A 59 4.92 -1.03 9.59
CA GLU A 59 4.17 -2.27 9.42
C GLU A 59 3.56 -2.23 8.01
N PRO A 60 4.34 -2.60 6.96
CA PRO A 60 3.97 -2.30 5.58
C PRO A 60 2.75 -3.12 5.13
N GLY A 61 1.76 -2.44 4.56
CA GLY A 61 0.63 -3.05 3.86
C GLY A 61 0.46 -2.46 2.47
N LEU A 62 0.36 -3.31 1.45
CA LEU A 62 0.10 -2.91 0.06
C LEU A 62 -1.39 -3.03 -0.24
N PHE A 63 -1.94 -2.02 -0.92
CA PHE A 63 -3.34 -2.05 -1.32
C PHE A 63 -3.54 -2.88 -2.59
N ALA A 64 -4.64 -3.63 -2.62
CA ALA A 64 -5.09 -4.37 -3.78
C ALA A 64 -6.35 -3.69 -4.34
N ALA A 65 -6.56 -3.75 -5.66
CA ALA A 65 -7.69 -3.09 -6.31
C ALA A 65 -9.06 -3.60 -5.81
N ASN A 66 -9.12 -4.84 -5.32
CA ASN A 66 -10.32 -5.45 -4.74
C ASN A 66 -10.50 -5.17 -3.22
N ALA A 67 -9.72 -4.26 -2.64
CA ALA A 67 -9.80 -3.85 -1.23
C ALA A 67 -9.72 -5.00 -0.21
N ASN A 68 -9.07 -6.11 -0.58
CA ASN A 68 -8.96 -7.33 0.23
C ASN A 68 -7.51 -7.69 0.60
N GLY A 69 -6.55 -6.83 0.25
CA GLY A 69 -5.12 -7.04 0.53
C GLY A 69 -4.44 -8.13 -0.32
N GLN A 70 -5.06 -8.60 -1.41
CA GLN A 70 -4.50 -9.66 -2.25
C GLN A 70 -4.92 -9.54 -3.73
N GLY A 71 -4.17 -10.20 -4.62
CA GLY A 71 -4.43 -10.14 -6.06
C GLY A 71 -3.89 -8.85 -6.67
N VAL A 72 -4.55 -8.33 -7.71
CA VAL A 72 -4.03 -7.19 -8.47
C VAL A 72 -3.83 -5.95 -7.59
N MET A 73 -2.64 -5.37 -7.64
CA MET A 73 -2.26 -4.21 -6.85
C MET A 73 -3.10 -2.98 -7.20
N SER A 74 -3.34 -2.13 -6.20
CA SER A 74 -3.79 -0.76 -6.42
C SER A 74 -2.56 0.09 -6.70
N ALA A 75 -2.31 0.34 -7.98
CA ALA A 75 -1.12 1.03 -8.46
C ALA A 75 -1.33 1.53 -9.90
N LEU A 76 -0.47 2.46 -10.30
CA LEU A 76 -0.32 2.90 -11.69
C LEU A 76 1.05 2.48 -12.22
N ALA A 77 1.14 2.27 -13.53
CA ALA A 77 2.43 2.28 -14.22
C ALA A 77 2.68 3.66 -14.81
N LEU A 78 3.91 4.17 -14.64
CA LEU A 78 4.39 5.36 -15.32
C LEU A 78 5.36 4.91 -16.41
N ARG A 79 4.97 5.12 -17.66
CA ARG A 79 5.84 4.96 -18.83
C ARG A 79 6.49 6.30 -19.16
N VAL A 80 7.81 6.31 -19.15
CA VAL A 80 8.63 7.37 -19.71
C VAL A 80 9.04 6.92 -21.11
N ARG A 81 8.45 7.55 -22.13
CA ARG A 81 8.78 7.26 -23.53
C ARG A 81 10.16 7.77 -23.88
N ALA A 82 10.75 7.25 -24.96
CA ALA A 82 12.05 7.69 -25.46
C ALA A 82 12.14 9.20 -25.73
N ASN A 83 11.01 9.85 -26.06
CA ASN A 83 10.90 11.29 -26.29
C ASN A 83 10.71 12.12 -24.98
N GLY A 84 10.71 11.47 -23.81
CA GLY A 84 10.49 12.10 -22.50
C GLY A 84 9.01 12.27 -22.12
N GLU A 85 8.06 11.86 -22.96
CA GLU A 85 6.64 11.90 -22.64
C GLU A 85 6.31 10.94 -21.48
N LEU A 86 5.51 11.42 -20.53
CA LEU A 86 5.03 10.66 -19.38
C LEU A 86 3.62 10.16 -19.65
N VAL A 87 3.43 8.85 -19.63
CA VAL A 87 2.13 8.20 -19.84
C VAL A 87 1.80 7.35 -18.61
N TYR A 88 0.65 7.61 -18.00
CA TYR A 88 0.13 6.81 -16.89
C TYR A 88 -0.77 5.71 -17.43
N GLU A 89 -0.56 4.48 -16.96
CA GLU A 89 -1.28 3.29 -17.36
C GLU A 89 -1.91 2.60 -16.14
N GLU A 90 -3.18 2.22 -16.28
CA GLU A 90 -3.90 1.44 -15.29
C GLU A 90 -3.44 -0.02 -15.27
N LEU A 91 -3.29 -0.60 -14.08
CA LEU A 91 -2.89 -2.02 -13.92
C LEU A 91 -4.07 -2.95 -13.65
N SER A 92 -5.28 -2.41 -13.52
CA SER A 92 -6.49 -3.18 -13.31
C SER A 92 -7.69 -2.51 -13.95
N ARG A 93 -8.75 -3.28 -14.20
CA ARG A 93 -10.06 -2.76 -14.63
C ARG A 93 -11.17 -3.48 -13.90
N PHE A 94 -12.27 -2.78 -13.65
CA PHE A 94 -13.47 -3.41 -13.11
C PHE A 94 -14.14 -4.30 -14.16
N ASN A 95 -14.45 -5.54 -13.79
CA ASN A 95 -15.24 -6.48 -14.57
C ASN A 95 -16.61 -6.64 -13.90
N ALA A 96 -17.66 -6.15 -14.57
CA ALA A 96 -19.02 -6.19 -14.06
C ALA A 96 -19.59 -7.61 -13.94
N ALA A 97 -19.16 -8.56 -14.78
CA ALA A 97 -19.66 -9.94 -14.73
C ALA A 97 -19.17 -10.69 -13.48
N SER A 98 -17.95 -10.40 -13.02
CA SER A 98 -17.38 -10.97 -11.80
C SER A 98 -17.49 -10.03 -10.59
N ALA A 99 -18.05 -8.83 -10.76
CA ALA A 99 -18.09 -7.76 -9.77
C ALA A 99 -16.73 -7.51 -9.08
N SER A 100 -15.64 -7.56 -9.85
CA SER A 100 -14.28 -7.49 -9.32
C SER A 100 -13.30 -6.80 -10.28
N PHE A 101 -12.23 -6.23 -9.72
CA PHE A 101 -11.09 -5.76 -10.49
C PHE A 101 -10.24 -6.93 -10.97
N VAL A 102 -10.00 -6.97 -12.28
CA VAL A 102 -9.14 -7.96 -12.95
C VAL A 102 -7.88 -7.28 -13.48
N PRO A 103 -6.74 -8.00 -13.58
CA PRO A 103 -5.50 -7.42 -14.10
C PRO A 103 -5.62 -6.88 -15.53
N LEU A 104 -5.02 -5.73 -15.77
CA LEU A 104 -4.67 -5.25 -17.11
C LEU A 104 -3.20 -5.60 -17.37
N PRO A 105 -2.89 -6.41 -18.39
CA PRO A 105 -1.51 -6.76 -18.69
C PRO A 105 -0.67 -5.54 -19.11
N LEU A 106 0.38 -5.27 -18.35
CA LEU A 106 1.36 -4.22 -18.61
C LEU A 106 2.35 -4.70 -19.68
N ASP A 107 2.45 -3.94 -20.77
CA ASP A 107 3.46 -4.15 -21.81
C ASP A 107 4.73 -3.41 -21.43
N LEU A 108 5.89 -4.04 -21.54
CA LEU A 108 7.15 -3.32 -21.33
C LEU A 108 7.67 -2.68 -22.63
N CYS A 109 7.17 -3.04 -23.81
CA CYS A 109 7.66 -2.53 -25.10
C CYS A 109 7.21 -1.08 -25.43
N PRO A 110 7.92 -0.38 -26.33
CA PRO A 110 9.21 -0.73 -26.96
C PRO A 110 10.39 -0.68 -25.96
N ALA A 111 11.54 -1.26 -26.33
CA ALA A 111 12.73 -1.34 -25.48
C ALA A 111 13.31 0.02 -25.04
N THR A 112 13.02 1.07 -25.82
CA THR A 112 13.48 2.44 -25.58
C THR A 112 12.75 3.13 -24.43
N ASP A 113 11.58 2.62 -24.04
CA ASP A 113 10.79 3.21 -22.96
C ASP A 113 11.26 2.71 -21.60
N GLN A 114 10.99 3.46 -20.54
CA GLN A 114 11.20 3.02 -19.17
C GLN A 114 9.86 2.96 -18.46
N VAL A 115 9.60 1.87 -17.76
CA VAL A 115 8.34 1.69 -17.01
C VAL A 115 8.66 1.64 -15.53
N TYR A 116 7.92 2.42 -14.75
CA TYR A 116 8.00 2.51 -13.30
C TYR A 116 6.63 2.14 -12.72
N LEU A 117 6.60 1.65 -11.48
CA LEU A 117 5.36 1.39 -10.75
C LEU A 117 5.20 2.44 -9.66
N ILE A 118 3.99 2.97 -9.54
CA ILE A 118 3.54 3.84 -8.45
C ILE A 118 2.54 3.02 -7.62
N VAL A 119 3.01 2.43 -6.53
CA VAL A 119 2.27 1.44 -5.74
C VAL A 119 1.74 2.07 -4.46
N PHE A 120 0.46 1.86 -4.18
CA PHE A 120 -0.20 2.43 -3.01
C PHE A 120 -0.28 1.44 -1.85
N GLY A 121 -0.21 1.97 -0.63
CA GLY A 121 -0.32 1.18 0.58
C GLY A 121 -0.34 2.02 1.84
N THR A 122 0.13 1.45 2.94
CA THR A 122 0.19 2.12 4.23
C THR A 122 1.26 1.51 5.14
N GLY A 123 1.59 2.21 6.22
CA GLY A 123 2.43 1.70 7.31
C GLY A 123 3.92 1.65 6.97
N PHE A 124 4.39 2.31 5.91
CA PHE A 124 5.81 2.32 5.56
C PHE A 124 6.46 3.70 5.53
N ARG A 125 5.70 4.80 5.57
CA ARG A 125 6.25 6.18 5.50
C ARG A 125 7.29 6.56 6.56
N ASN A 126 7.30 5.91 7.72
CA ASN A 126 8.18 6.29 8.85
C ASN A 126 9.49 5.50 8.87
N HIS A 127 9.91 4.91 7.75
CA HIS A 127 11.17 4.17 7.64
C HIS A 127 12.40 5.10 7.85
N ASN A 128 13.53 4.55 8.29
CA ASN A 128 14.78 5.29 8.55
C ASN A 128 15.63 5.43 7.27
N GLY A 129 15.04 5.94 6.19
CA GLY A 129 15.71 6.12 4.91
C GLY A 129 15.44 4.99 3.90
N VAL A 130 15.40 5.35 2.61
CA VAL A 130 14.87 4.48 1.54
C VAL A 130 15.73 3.23 1.32
N ALA A 131 17.01 3.26 1.70
CA ALA A 131 17.90 2.10 1.67
C ALA A 131 17.43 0.94 2.55
N ASN A 132 16.55 1.19 3.53
CA ASN A 132 15.94 0.18 4.38
C ASN A 132 14.62 -0.38 3.81
N VAL A 133 14.26 0.00 2.59
CA VAL A 133 13.08 -0.47 1.85
C VAL A 133 13.54 -1.25 0.63
N SER A 134 13.08 -2.49 0.51
CA SER A 134 13.35 -3.34 -0.65
C SER A 134 12.05 -3.86 -1.25
N ALA A 135 11.94 -3.83 -2.57
CA ALA A 135 10.81 -4.39 -3.30
C ALA A 135 11.27 -5.57 -4.16
N THR A 136 10.54 -6.68 -4.09
CA THR A 136 10.78 -7.86 -4.92
C THR A 136 9.57 -8.11 -5.79
N LEU A 137 9.79 -8.14 -7.10
CA LEU A 137 8.79 -8.45 -8.10
C LEU A 137 9.13 -9.79 -8.77
N GLY A 138 8.36 -10.82 -8.44
CA GLY A 138 8.66 -12.21 -8.76
C GLY A 138 9.90 -12.65 -7.98
N ASN A 139 10.97 -12.96 -8.70
CA ASN A 139 12.28 -13.26 -8.11
C ASN A 139 13.30 -12.13 -8.32
N THR A 140 12.85 -10.97 -8.79
CA THR A 140 13.71 -9.85 -9.18
C THR A 140 13.58 -8.72 -8.18
N THR A 141 14.71 -8.26 -7.62
CA THR A 141 14.71 -7.03 -6.81
C THR A 141 14.56 -5.82 -7.71
N ILE A 142 13.64 -4.92 -7.36
CA ILE A 142 13.36 -3.69 -8.10
C ILE A 142 13.87 -2.49 -7.29
N PRO A 143 14.55 -1.51 -7.92
CA PRO A 143 14.98 -0.32 -7.21
C PRO A 143 13.79 0.44 -6.62
N VAL A 144 13.92 0.84 -5.36
CA VAL A 144 12.95 1.69 -4.66
C VAL A 144 13.44 3.13 -4.75
N LEU A 145 12.73 3.95 -5.50
CA LEU A 145 13.09 5.36 -5.76
C LEU A 145 12.45 6.31 -4.75
N PHE A 146 11.30 5.91 -4.20
CA PHE A 146 10.57 6.66 -3.19
C PHE A 146 9.76 5.70 -2.32
N ALA A 147 9.66 6.04 -1.03
CA ALA A 147 8.76 5.43 -0.07
C ALA A 147 8.34 6.53 0.91
N GLY A 148 7.03 6.78 1.04
CA GLY A 148 6.58 7.91 1.86
C GLY A 148 5.08 8.13 1.80
N ALA A 149 4.60 9.17 2.46
CA ALA A 149 3.21 9.61 2.33
C ALA A 149 2.93 10.04 0.88
N GLN A 150 1.75 9.68 0.36
CA GLN A 150 1.36 10.05 -1.00
C GLN A 150 1.11 11.56 -1.14
N GLY A 151 0.50 12.18 -0.13
CA GLY A 151 0.33 13.63 -0.02
C GLY A 151 -1.11 14.12 -0.07
N ASP A 152 -1.98 13.49 -0.86
CA ASP A 152 -3.36 13.95 -1.06
C ASP A 152 -4.35 13.27 -0.11
N PHE A 153 -4.13 11.98 0.17
CA PHE A 153 -4.98 11.21 1.06
C PHE A 153 -4.29 10.90 2.39
N ILE A 154 -4.92 11.28 3.49
CA ILE A 154 -4.41 10.99 4.82
C ILE A 154 -4.36 9.46 5.04
N GLY A 155 -3.22 8.97 5.54
CA GLY A 155 -3.02 7.54 5.78
C GLY A 155 -2.60 6.73 4.55
N LEU A 156 -2.59 7.32 3.36
CA LEU A 156 -2.08 6.70 2.13
C LEU A 156 -0.57 6.90 1.99
N ASP A 157 0.12 5.79 1.76
CA ASP A 157 1.54 5.76 1.39
C ASP A 157 1.72 5.36 -0.08
N GLN A 158 2.84 5.79 -0.65
CA GLN A 158 3.24 5.53 -2.03
C GLN A 158 4.68 5.02 -2.11
N LEU A 159 4.89 4.02 -2.96
CA LEU A 159 6.19 3.55 -3.41
C LEU A 159 6.37 3.87 -4.90
N ASN A 160 7.53 4.39 -5.28
CA ASN A 160 7.93 4.47 -6.68
C ASN A 160 9.02 3.42 -6.93
N LEU A 161 8.73 2.47 -7.81
CA LEU A 161 9.60 1.34 -8.11
C LEU A 161 10.04 1.40 -9.56
N GLY A 162 11.32 1.13 -9.83
CA GLY A 162 11.79 0.89 -11.18
C GLY A 162 13.14 1.53 -11.52
N PRO A 163 13.53 1.51 -12.81
CA PRO A 163 12.75 0.97 -13.92
C PRO A 163 12.55 -0.55 -13.82
N ILE A 164 11.41 -1.06 -14.30
CA ILE A 164 11.10 -2.49 -14.31
C ILE A 164 12.02 -3.21 -15.32
N PRO A 165 12.79 -4.24 -14.89
CA PRO A 165 13.69 -4.97 -15.77
C PRO A 165 12.94 -5.70 -16.89
N ARG A 166 13.50 -5.64 -18.11
CA ARG A 166 12.90 -6.26 -19.30
C ARG A 166 12.81 -7.78 -19.23
N GLY A 167 13.61 -8.43 -18.39
CA GLY A 167 13.52 -9.88 -18.16
C GLY A 167 12.18 -10.34 -17.57
N LEU A 168 11.34 -9.40 -17.09
CA LEU A 168 9.98 -9.68 -16.63
C LEU A 168 8.92 -9.63 -17.74
N ALA A 169 9.28 -9.17 -18.95
CA ALA A 169 8.35 -9.13 -20.09
C ALA A 169 7.82 -10.54 -20.41
N GLY A 170 6.53 -10.65 -20.68
CA GLY A 170 5.88 -11.93 -21.01
C GLY A 170 5.80 -12.96 -19.88
N GLN A 171 6.19 -12.65 -18.64
CA GLN A 171 6.11 -13.60 -17.53
C GLN A 171 4.68 -13.87 -17.05
N GLY A 172 3.69 -13.07 -17.48
CA GLY A 172 2.32 -13.18 -17.03
C GLY A 172 2.15 -12.61 -15.62
N PRO A 173 1.36 -13.25 -14.73
CA PRO A 173 1.19 -12.78 -13.37
C PRO A 173 2.50 -12.83 -12.57
N VAL A 174 2.88 -11.69 -11.97
CA VAL A 174 4.07 -11.54 -11.14
C VAL A 174 3.69 -10.92 -9.79
N ASN A 175 4.17 -11.53 -8.70
CA ASN A 175 3.90 -11.08 -7.34
C ASN A 175 4.87 -9.99 -6.91
N LEU A 176 4.35 -8.95 -6.26
CA LEU A 176 5.11 -7.91 -5.58
C LEU A 176 5.05 -8.15 -4.07
N THR A 177 6.22 -8.06 -3.43
CA THR A 177 6.35 -8.03 -1.97
C THR A 177 7.33 -6.93 -1.61
N VAL A 178 7.04 -6.21 -0.53
CA VAL A 178 7.89 -5.14 -0.02
C VAL A 178 8.36 -5.49 1.38
N ARG A 179 9.62 -5.20 1.66
CA ARG A 179 10.19 -5.32 3.00
C ARG A 179 10.67 -3.96 3.47
N VAL A 180 10.26 -3.57 4.67
CA VAL A 180 10.64 -2.32 5.33
C VAL A 180 11.25 -2.68 6.67
N GLU A 181 12.56 -2.45 6.81
CA GLU A 181 13.29 -2.66 8.07
C GLU A 181 13.05 -4.03 8.71
N GLY A 182 13.08 -5.07 7.88
CA GLY A 182 12.91 -6.44 8.34
C GLY A 182 11.47 -6.95 8.27
N LYS A 183 10.45 -6.08 8.19
CA LYS A 183 9.04 -6.46 8.12
C LYS A 183 8.55 -6.59 6.69
N THR A 184 7.78 -7.64 6.42
CA THR A 184 7.32 -7.99 5.08
C THR A 184 5.85 -7.61 4.92
N SER A 185 5.48 -7.04 3.78
CA SER A 185 4.10 -6.72 3.44
C SER A 185 3.27 -7.96 3.10
N ASN A 186 1.95 -7.78 2.98
CA ASN A 186 1.12 -8.69 2.18
C ASN A 186 1.60 -8.72 0.72
N VAL A 187 1.15 -9.74 -0.02
CA VAL A 187 1.50 -9.96 -1.43
C VAL A 187 0.38 -9.44 -2.32
N VAL A 188 0.75 -8.62 -3.29
CA VAL A 188 -0.12 -8.18 -4.39
C VAL A 188 0.52 -8.54 -5.72
N SER A 189 -0.17 -8.41 -6.84
CA SER A 189 0.34 -8.84 -8.15
C SER A 189 0.05 -7.83 -9.26
N LEU A 190 0.78 -7.96 -10.36
CA LEU A 190 0.41 -7.40 -11.66
C LEU A 190 0.59 -8.47 -12.73
N THR A 191 0.05 -8.24 -13.91
CA THR A 191 0.33 -9.10 -15.08
C THR A 191 1.22 -8.34 -16.04
N ILE A 192 2.31 -8.98 -16.50
CA ILE A 192 3.24 -8.42 -17.47
C ILE A 192 3.17 -9.26 -18.75
N ARG A 193 3.00 -8.61 -19.90
CA ARG A 193 2.96 -9.25 -21.21
C ARG A 193 4.16 -8.88 -22.09
#